data_AF-A0A2U2TXF4-F1
#
_entry.id   AF-A0A2U2TXF4-F1
#
_cell.length_a   1.000
_cell.length_b   1.000
_cell.length_c   1.000
_cell.angle_alpha   90.00
_cell.angle_beta   90.00
_cell.angle_gamma   90.00
#
_symmetry.space_group_name_H-M   'P 1'
#
loop_
_entity.id
_entity.type
_entity.pdbx_description
1 polymer ?
#
loop_
_entity_poly.entity_id
_entity_poly.type
_entity_poly.pdbx_seq_one_letter_code
_entity_poly.pdbx_strand_id
1 'polypeptide(L)'
;MNLRKLFCPGNTPRILLFLFFFVVSVITTIACGYTEKNATGNVLLLFLLLLLAHRNTLTSITALLFLFCCALYAPAGMTYGKINNSFIVALLQTTTDEAAEFTGMIPVYHFLVSAAILVFMVIFWR
;
A
#
# COMPACT_ATOMS: atom_id res chain seq x y z
N MET A 1 5.44 25.64 12.75
CA MET A 1 4.07 25.44 12.22
C MET A 1 3.67 23.98 12.47
N ASN A 2 2.58 23.72 13.19
CA ASN A 2 2.21 22.38 13.66
C ASN A 2 1.65 21.55 12.48
N LEU A 3 2.42 20.59 11.94
CA LEU A 3 1.99 19.69 10.85
C LEU A 3 0.69 18.94 11.16
N ARG A 4 0.30 18.82 12.44
CA ARG A 4 -1.01 18.31 12.89
C ARG A 4 -2.18 19.00 12.17
N LYS A 5 -2.14 20.32 12.02
CA LYS A 5 -3.26 21.10 11.46
C LYS A 5 -3.32 21.09 9.94
N LEU A 6 -2.27 20.63 9.25
CA LEU A 6 -2.21 20.64 7.79
C LEU A 6 -2.94 19.43 7.17
N PHE A 7 -2.86 18.26 7.83
CA PHE A 7 -3.51 17.03 7.36
C PHE A 7 -4.76 16.63 8.15
N CYS A 8 -4.84 17.02 9.43
CA CYS A 8 -6.03 16.88 10.27
C CYS A 8 -6.24 18.15 11.10
N PRO A 9 -6.67 19.28 10.49
CA PRO A 9 -7.26 20.35 11.30
C PRO A 9 -8.40 19.73 12.12
N GLY A 10 -8.60 20.16 13.37
CA GLY A 10 -9.68 19.63 14.24
C GLY A 10 -11.12 19.82 13.70
N ASN A 11 -11.24 20.20 12.43
CA ASN A 11 -12.44 20.41 11.63
C ASN A 11 -12.25 19.87 10.19
N THR A 12 -11.44 18.82 9.95
CA THR A 12 -11.45 18.14 8.64
C THR A 12 -12.82 17.50 8.46
N PRO A 13 -13.57 17.82 7.39
CA PRO A 13 -14.86 17.21 7.19
C PRO A 13 -14.65 15.70 7.02
N ARG A 14 -15.42 14.89 7.76
CA ARG A 14 -15.32 13.41 7.73
C ARG A 14 -15.35 12.84 6.31
N ILE A 15 -15.98 13.56 5.39
CA ILE A 15 -16.05 13.30 3.96
C ILE A 15 -14.67 13.34 3.29
N LEU A 16 -13.80 14.29 3.63
CA LEU A 16 -12.46 14.41 3.06
C LEU A 16 -11.57 13.23 3.46
N LEU A 17 -11.68 12.79 4.71
CA LEU A 17 -10.93 11.65 5.24
C LEU A 17 -11.43 10.33 4.61
N PHE A 18 -12.75 10.21 4.40
CA PHE A 18 -13.35 9.10 3.67
C PHE A 18 -12.89 9.04 2.21
N LEU A 19 -12.92 10.17 1.49
CA LEU A 19 -12.42 10.28 0.12
C LEU A 19 -10.92 9.94 0.05
N PHE A 20 -10.14 10.42 1.01
CA PHE A 20 -8.72 10.14 1.08
C PHE A 20 -8.42 8.65 1.24
N PHE A 21 -9.10 7.96 2.17
CA PHE A 21 -8.95 6.50 2.33
C PHE A 21 -9.38 5.72 1.09
N PHE A 22 -10.42 6.18 0.39
CA PHE A 22 -10.86 5.56 -0.85
C PHE A 22 -9.82 5.71 -1.97
N VAL A 23 -9.23 6.89 -2.11
CA VAL A 23 -8.16 7.11 -3.11
C VAL A 23 -6.93 6.24 -2.78
N VAL A 24 -6.53 6.20 -1.51
CA VAL A 24 -5.39 5.36 -1.08
C VAL A 24 -5.66 3.89 -1.34
N SER A 25 -6.87 3.39 -1.07
CA SER A 25 -7.21 1.98 -1.30
C SER A 25 -7.19 1.60 -2.78
N VAL A 26 -7.64 2.51 -3.66
CA VAL A 26 -7.55 2.31 -5.13
C VAL A 26 -6.10 2.25 -5.58
N ILE A 27 -5.28 3.24 -5.20
CA ILE A 27 -3.88 3.33 -5.63
C ILE A 27 -3.09 2.10 -5.17
N THR A 28 -3.22 1.72 -3.89
CA THR A 28 -2.52 0.56 -3.33
C THR A 28 -2.95 -0.76 -3.97
N THR A 29 -4.23 -0.93 -4.30
CA THR A 29 -4.73 -2.14 -4.98
C THR A 29 -4.16 -2.25 -6.40
N ILE A 30 -4.12 -1.15 -7.14
CA ILE A 30 -3.52 -1.09 -8.48
C ILE A 30 -2.00 -1.31 -8.40
N ALA A 31 -1.33 -0.69 -7.42
CA ALA A 31 0.11 -0.83 -7.22
C ALA A 31 0.52 -2.27 -6.90
N CYS A 32 -0.32 -3.03 -6.21
CA CYS A 32 -0.09 -4.46 -5.96
C CYS A 32 -0.44 -5.36 -7.17
N GLY A 33 -0.79 -4.80 -8.34
CA GLY A 33 -1.05 -5.58 -9.55
C GLY A 33 -2.40 -6.30 -9.57
N TYR A 34 -3.35 -5.91 -8.70
CA TYR A 34 -4.69 -6.49 -8.64
C TYR A 34 -5.71 -5.71 -9.48
N THR A 35 -5.51 -5.65 -10.81
CA THR A 35 -6.34 -4.85 -11.73
C THR A 35 -7.48 -5.62 -12.41
N GLU A 36 -7.32 -6.92 -12.65
CA GLU A 36 -8.20 -7.66 -13.57
C GLU A 36 -9.41 -8.33 -12.88
N LYS A 37 -9.15 -9.24 -11.94
CA LYS A 37 -10.19 -10.06 -11.29
C LYS A 37 -10.24 -9.72 -9.81
N ASN A 38 -11.43 -9.40 -9.31
CA ASN A 38 -11.69 -9.01 -7.92
C ASN A 38 -11.10 -7.66 -7.47
N ALA A 39 -10.69 -6.80 -8.42
CA ALA A 39 -10.15 -5.47 -8.12
C ALA A 39 -11.10 -4.66 -7.21
N THR A 40 -12.39 -4.63 -7.55
CA THR A 40 -13.43 -3.93 -6.78
C THR A 40 -13.55 -4.46 -5.35
N GLY A 41 -13.47 -5.78 -5.17
CA GLY A 41 -13.52 -6.42 -3.85
C GLY A 41 -12.29 -6.09 -3.00
N ASN A 42 -11.10 -6.08 -3.60
CA ASN A 42 -9.85 -5.74 -2.92
C ASN A 42 -9.83 -4.26 -2.50
N VAL A 43 -10.27 -3.35 -3.37
CA VAL A 43 -10.41 -1.92 -3.05
C VAL A 43 -11.39 -1.73 -1.90
N LEU A 44 -12.55 -2.40 -1.95
CA LEU A 44 -13.57 -2.31 -0.92
C LEU A 44 -13.05 -2.86 0.42
N LEU A 45 -12.39 -4.03 0.40
CA LEU A 45 -11.84 -4.65 1.60
C LEU A 45 -10.79 -3.77 2.26
N LEU A 46 -9.85 -3.25 1.47
CA LEU A 46 -8.80 -2.37 1.97
C LEU A 46 -9.39 -1.05 2.49
N PHE A 47 -10.41 -0.54 1.83
CA PHE A 47 -11.13 0.65 2.27
C PHE A 47 -11.83 0.45 3.62
N LEU A 48 -12.57 -0.66 3.80
CA LEU A 48 -13.18 -1.00 5.08
C LEU A 48 -12.13 -1.23 6.17
N LEU A 49 -11.00 -1.86 5.83
CA LEU A 49 -9.89 -2.07 6.76
C LEU A 49 -9.34 -0.72 7.29
N LEU A 50 -9.13 0.26 6.41
CA LEU A 50 -8.66 1.60 6.79
C LEU A 50 -9.67 2.35 7.67
N LEU A 51 -10.97 2.24 7.37
CA LEU A 51 -12.02 2.83 8.20
C LEU A 51 -12.07 2.18 9.60
N LEU A 52 -11.92 0.87 9.68
CA LEU A 52 -11.93 0.13 10.94
C LEU A 52 -10.66 0.43 11.76
N ALA A 53 -9.51 0.48 11.09
CA ALA A 53 -8.22 0.84 11.67
C ALA A 53 -8.25 2.22 12.34
N HIS A 54 -9.00 3.19 11.80
CA HIS A 54 -9.16 4.49 12.44
C HIS A 54 -9.93 4.45 13.77
N ARG A 55 -10.77 3.42 13.99
CA ARG A 55 -11.59 3.28 15.21
C ARG A 55 -10.94 2.45 16.30
N ASN A 56 -10.04 1.52 15.96
CA ASN A 56 -9.50 0.54 16.91
C ASN A 56 -7.99 0.34 16.71
N THR A 57 -7.23 0.38 17.81
CA THR A 57 -5.76 0.32 17.82
C THR A 57 -5.22 -1.03 17.35
N LEU A 58 -5.89 -2.14 17.69
CA LEU A 58 -5.48 -3.47 17.21
C LEU A 58 -5.60 -3.58 15.68
N THR A 59 -6.72 -3.12 15.13
CA THR A 59 -6.94 -3.09 13.68
C THR A 59 -6.05 -2.07 12.99
N SER A 60 -5.62 -1.01 13.69
CA SER A 60 -4.63 -0.07 13.19
C SER A 60 -3.26 -0.74 13.02
N ILE A 61 -2.80 -1.50 14.01
CA ILE A 61 -1.52 -2.21 13.92
C ILE A 61 -1.54 -3.23 12.78
N THR A 62 -2.62 -4.00 12.64
CA THR A 62 -2.74 -4.99 11.56
C THR A 62 -2.82 -4.32 10.18
N ALA A 63 -3.54 -3.21 10.04
CA ALA A 63 -3.60 -2.44 8.80
C ALA A 63 -2.25 -1.82 8.43
N LEU A 64 -1.48 -1.35 9.40
CA LEU A 64 -0.13 -0.83 9.19
C LEU A 64 0.85 -1.91 8.73
N LEU A 65 0.82 -3.09 9.36
CA LEU A 65 1.61 -4.25 8.92
C LEU A 65 1.24 -4.64 7.48
N PHE A 66 -0.05 -4.66 7.17
CA PHE A 66 -0.53 -4.95 5.82
C PHE A 66 -0.06 -3.92 4.80
N LEU A 67 -0.20 -2.62 5.10
CA LEU A 67 0.26 -1.53 4.22
C LEU A 67 1.78 -1.54 4.05
N PHE A 68 2.54 -1.91 5.08
CA PHE A 68 3.98 -2.08 5.00
C PHE A 68 4.35 -3.18 4.00
N CYS A 69 3.70 -4.34 4.08
CA CYS A 69 3.87 -5.40 3.09
C CYS A 69 3.48 -4.95 1.68
N CYS A 70 2.38 -4.21 1.52
CA CYS A 70 1.99 -3.65 0.23
C CYS A 70 3.00 -2.64 -0.30
N ALA A 71 3.61 -1.81 0.55
CA ALA A 71 4.65 -0.88 0.13
C ALA A 71 5.89 -1.61 -0.37
N LEU A 72 6.34 -2.66 0.32
CA LEU A 72 7.47 -3.48 -0.13
C LEU A 72 7.17 -4.18 -1.46
N TYR A 73 5.94 -4.62 -1.64
CA TYR A 73 5.52 -5.34 -2.85
C TYR A 73 5.17 -4.42 -4.03
N ALA A 74 4.77 -3.16 -3.80
CA ALA A 74 4.29 -2.25 -4.85
C ALA A 74 5.22 -2.16 -6.08
N PRO A 75 6.55 -2.07 -5.95
CA PRO A 75 7.43 -2.00 -7.12
C PRO A 75 7.40 -3.27 -7.98
N ALA A 76 7.33 -4.43 -7.33
CA ALA A 76 7.20 -5.72 -8.01
C ALA A 76 5.78 -5.93 -8.55
N GLY A 77 4.74 -5.55 -7.80
CA GLY A 77 3.34 -5.69 -8.18
C GLY A 77 2.97 -4.88 -9.42
N MET A 78 3.53 -3.68 -9.57
CA MET A 78 3.31 -2.86 -10.77
C MET A 78 4.10 -3.34 -12.00
N THR A 79 5.26 -3.97 -11.79
CA THR A 79 6.12 -4.42 -12.90
C THR A 79 5.74 -5.82 -13.39
N TYR A 80 5.43 -6.73 -12.46
CA TYR A 80 5.22 -8.15 -12.72
C TYR A 80 3.77 -8.60 -12.48
N GLY A 81 2.90 -7.70 -11.99
CA GLY A 81 1.51 -8.01 -11.67
C GLY A 81 1.36 -8.75 -10.33
N LYS A 82 0.16 -9.28 -10.10
CA LYS A 82 -0.22 -9.99 -8.86
C LYS A 82 0.69 -11.16 -8.49
N ILE A 83 0.71 -11.49 -7.20
CA ILE A 83 1.43 -12.66 -6.69
C ILE A 83 0.90 -13.93 -7.35
N ASN A 84 1.80 -14.74 -7.90
CA ASN A 84 1.51 -15.99 -8.56
C ASN A 84 2.43 -17.11 -8.05
N ASN A 85 2.08 -18.37 -8.29
CA ASN A 85 2.88 -19.52 -7.85
C ASN A 85 4.32 -19.46 -8.38
N SER A 86 4.50 -19.07 -9.64
CA SER A 86 5.83 -18.88 -10.23
C SER A 86 6.65 -17.80 -9.53
N PHE A 87 6.01 -16.71 -9.09
CA PHE A 87 6.67 -15.64 -8.33
C PHE A 87 7.16 -16.14 -6.97
N ILE A 88 6.35 -16.96 -6.29
CA ILE A 88 6.72 -17.54 -4.99
C ILE A 88 7.90 -18.51 -5.14
N VAL A 89 7.88 -19.35 -6.18
CA VAL A 89 8.99 -20.28 -6.46
C VAL A 89 10.28 -19.52 -6.77
N ALA A 90 10.20 -18.47 -7.60
CA ALA A 90 11.35 -17.61 -7.89
C ALA A 90 11.91 -16.97 -6.61
N LEU A 91 11.05 -16.48 -5.71
CA LEU A 91 11.45 -15.91 -4.42
C LEU A 91 12.16 -16.91 -3.50
N LEU A 92 11.74 -18.18 -3.50
CA LEU A 92 12.34 -19.22 -2.66
C LEU A 92 13.65 -19.77 -3.23
N GLN A 93 13.84 -19.68 -4.55
CA GLN A 93 15.01 -20.19 -5.26
C GLN A 93 16.04 -19.11 -5.61
N THR A 94 15.71 -17.83 -5.38
CA THR A 94 16.57 -16.70 -5.76
C THR A 94 17.91 -16.73 -5.03
N THR A 95 18.95 -16.39 -5.77
CA THR A 95 20.27 -16.04 -5.23
C THR A 95 20.39 -14.53 -5.01
N THR A 96 21.43 -14.09 -4.31
CA THR A 96 21.68 -12.65 -4.05
C THR A 96 21.96 -11.87 -5.34
N ASP A 97 22.60 -12.52 -6.33
CA ASP A 97 22.95 -11.91 -7.61
C ASP A 97 21.71 -11.75 -8.50
N GLU A 98 20.85 -12.77 -8.54
CA GLU A 98 19.56 -12.71 -9.24
C GLU A 98 18.62 -11.67 -8.62
N ALA A 99 18.64 -11.51 -7.29
CA ALA A 99 17.84 -10.49 -6.61
C ALA A 99 18.31 -9.06 -6.94
N ALA A 100 19.63 -8.86 -7.08
CA ALA A 100 20.19 -7.57 -7.50
C ALA A 100 19.82 -7.24 -8.96
N GLU A 101 19.87 -8.22 -9.86
CA GLU A 101 19.42 -8.03 -11.25
C GLU A 101 17.91 -7.77 -11.31
N PHE A 102 17.10 -8.54 -10.58
CA PHE A 102 15.65 -8.37 -10.50
C PHE A 102 15.24 -6.99 -10.00
N THR A 103 15.92 -6.48 -8.96
CA THR A 103 15.66 -5.13 -8.44
C THR A 103 16.15 -4.03 -9.38
N GLY A 104 17.25 -4.27 -10.11
CA GLY A 104 17.75 -3.37 -11.15
C GLY A 104 16.81 -3.25 -12.37
N MET A 105 16.00 -4.27 -12.64
CA MET A 105 15.02 -4.26 -13.73
C MET A 105 13.75 -3.48 -13.40
N ILE A 106 13.50 -3.15 -12.13
CA ILE A 106 12.32 -2.39 -11.71
C ILE A 106 12.57 -0.89 -11.95
N PRO A 107 11.70 -0.20 -12.70
CA PRO A 107 11.86 1.23 -12.91
C PRO A 107 11.77 2.04 -11.60
N VAL A 108 12.65 3.04 -11.46
CA VAL A 108 12.78 3.89 -10.25
C VAL A 108 11.44 4.56 -9.86
N TYR A 109 10.58 4.88 -10.83
CA TYR A 109 9.29 5.52 -10.55
C TYR A 109 8.34 4.65 -9.73
N HIS A 110 8.45 3.31 -9.80
CA HIS A 110 7.60 2.42 -8.99
C HIS A 110 8.01 2.44 -7.51
N PHE A 111 9.30 2.69 -7.23
CA PHE A 111 9.78 2.89 -5.85
C PHE A 111 9.24 4.19 -5.23
N LEU A 112 8.91 5.20 -6.04
CA LEU A 112 8.25 6.42 -5.54
C LEU A 112 6.84 6.12 -5.01
N VAL A 113 6.11 5.20 -5.65
CA VAL A 113 4.79 4.77 -5.19
C VAL A 113 4.90 4.01 -3.86
N SER A 114 5.89 3.13 -3.73
CA SER A 114 6.23 2.47 -2.46
C SER A 114 6.53 3.48 -1.35
N ALA A 115 7.38 4.47 -1.63
CA ALA A 115 7.70 5.55 -0.69
C ALA A 115 6.47 6.37 -0.28
N ALA A 116 5.56 6.66 -1.22
CA ALA A 116 4.31 7.35 -0.93
C ALA A 116 3.41 6.56 0.02
N ILE A 117 3.31 5.23 -0.14
CA ILE A 117 2.54 4.35 0.75
C ILE A 117 3.17 4.34 2.17
N LEU A 118 4.50 4.33 2.27
CA LEU A 118 5.20 4.41 3.57
C LEU A 118 4.98 5.77 4.26
N VAL A 119 5.02 6.87 3.51
CA VAL A 119 4.70 8.19 4.07
C VAL A 119 3.25 8.24 4.57
N PHE A 120 2.31 7.66 3.81
CA PHE A 120 0.92 7.51 4.26
C PHE A 120 0.83 6.71 5.56
N MET A 121 1.55 5.59 5.68
CA MET A 121 1.60 4.75 6.87
C MET A 121 2.01 5.56 8.12
N VAL A 122 3.05 6.39 8.01
CA VAL A 122 3.54 7.25 9.11
C VAL A 122 2.52 8.33 9.48
N ILE A 123 1.83 8.90 8.48
CA ILE A 123 0.78 9.89 8.70
C ILE A 123 -0.45 9.24 9.35
N PHE A 124 -0.81 8.03 8.94
CA PHE A 124 -1.98 7.30 9.41
C PHE A 124 -1.87 6.86 10.88
N TRP A 125 -0.66 6.50 11.34
CA TRP A 125 -0.43 6.11 12.74
C TRP A 125 -0.54 7.27 13.73
N ARG A 126 -0.43 8.52 13.26
CA ARG A 126 -0.26 9.71 14.11
C ARG A 126 -1.55 10.48 14.34
#